data_AF-A0AAW9L3K3-F1
#
_entry.id   AF-A0AAW9L3K3-F1
#
_cell.length_a   1.000
_cell.length_b   1.000
_cell.length_c   1.000
_cell.angle_alpha   90.00
_cell.angle_beta   90.00
_cell.angle_gamma   90.00
#
_symmetry.space_group_name_H-M   'P 1'
#
loop_
_entity.id
_entity.type
_entity.pdbx_description
1 polymer ?
#
loop_
_entity_poly.entity_id
_entity_poly.type
_entity_poly.pdbx_seq_one_letter_code
_entity_poly.pdbx_strand_id
1 'polypeptide(L)'
;MRDLLYEPLAELLSLVLYTIIAGVLTTVGFLSEQNGIQQLSTGHDVQGAFLAYMGVLLLYGGVYLLGYKTVLPKLRSSLGSTL
;
A
#
# COMPACT_ATOMS: atom_id res chain seq x y z
N MET A 1 -0.96 -21.90 -27.47
CA MET A 1 -1.52 -20.52 -27.66
C MET A 1 -2.23 -20.01 -26.41
N ARG A 2 -2.89 -20.85 -25.60
CA ARG A 2 -3.55 -20.42 -24.35
C ARG A 2 -2.57 -19.92 -23.28
N ASP A 3 -1.41 -20.54 -23.15
CA ASP A 3 -0.41 -20.20 -22.12
C ASP A 3 0.14 -18.78 -22.27
N LEU A 4 0.27 -18.30 -23.52
CA LEU A 4 0.73 -16.94 -23.86
C LEU A 4 -0.23 -15.83 -23.40
N LEU A 5 -1.50 -16.14 -23.17
CA LEU A 5 -2.49 -15.17 -22.69
C LEU A 5 -2.68 -15.22 -21.17
N TYR A 6 -2.41 -16.36 -20.54
CA TYR A 6 -2.58 -16.52 -19.09
C TYR A 6 -1.45 -15.89 -18.28
N GLU A 7 -0.22 -15.94 -18.76
CA GLU A 7 0.94 -15.32 -18.08
C GLU A 7 0.78 -13.80 -17.91
N PRO A 8 0.53 -13.02 -18.99
CA PRO A 8 0.37 -11.57 -18.88
C PRO A 8 -0.85 -11.19 -18.03
N LEU A 9 -1.95 -11.95 -18.15
CA LEU A 9 -3.18 -11.68 -17.42
C LEU A 9 -3.00 -11.92 -15.91
N ALA A 10 -2.32 -12.99 -15.52
CA ALA A 10 -2.01 -13.29 -14.12
C ALA A 10 -1.07 -12.26 -13.51
N GLU A 11 -0.09 -11.78 -14.28
CA GLU A 11 0.82 -10.73 -13.85
C GLU A 11 0.09 -9.38 -13.64
N LEU A 12 -0.78 -9.00 -14.57
CA LEU A 12 -1.57 -7.77 -14.49
C LEU A 12 -2.56 -7.81 -13.33
N LEU A 13 -3.21 -8.95 -13.12
CA LEU A 13 -4.12 -9.16 -11.99
C LEU A 13 -3.34 -9.06 -10.66
N SER A 14 -2.16 -9.65 -10.58
CA SER A 14 -1.28 -9.53 -9.41
C SER A 14 -0.88 -8.07 -9.15
N LEU A 15 -0.51 -7.33 -10.20
CA LEU A 15 -0.16 -5.91 -10.09
C LEU A 15 -1.34 -5.08 -9.55
N VAL A 16 -2.54 -5.29 -10.08
CA VAL A 16 -3.76 -4.62 -9.62
C VAL A 16 -4.02 -4.94 -8.14
N LEU A 17 -3.95 -6.22 -7.75
CA LEU A 17 -4.14 -6.62 -6.35
C LEU A 17 -3.14 -5.95 -5.41
N TYR A 18 -1.84 -5.96 -5.73
CA TYR A 18 -0.83 -5.28 -4.91
C TYR A 18 -1.04 -3.77 -4.83
N THR A 19 -1.51 -3.16 -5.92
CA THR A 19 -1.80 -1.72 -5.96
C THR A 19 -3.00 -1.39 -5.07
N ILE A 20 -4.05 -2.20 -5.10
CA ILE A 20 -5.23 -2.04 -4.24
C ILE A 20 -4.81 -2.18 -2.76
N ILE A 21 -4.05 -3.22 -2.42
CA ILE A 21 -3.60 -3.43 -1.04
C ILE A 21 -2.72 -2.26 -0.57
N ALA A 22 -1.80 -1.78 -1.41
CA ALA A 22 -0.98 -0.62 -1.11
C ALA A 22 -1.83 0.64 -0.86
N GLY A 23 -2.85 0.88 -1.70
CA GLY A 23 -3.77 2.00 -1.55
C GLY A 23 -4.61 1.92 -0.28
N VAL A 24 -5.13 0.73 0.04
CA VAL A 24 -5.90 0.48 1.27
C VAL A 24 -5.03 0.73 2.50
N LEU A 25 -3.84 0.11 2.58
CA LEU A 25 -2.92 0.32 3.71
C LEU A 25 -2.55 1.80 3.88
N THR A 26 -2.30 2.50 2.78
CA THR A 26 -1.98 3.93 2.81
C THR A 26 -3.16 4.75 3.33
N THR A 27 -4.37 4.47 2.86
CA THR A 27 -5.59 5.19 3.26
C THR A 27 -5.91 4.96 4.74
N VAL A 28 -5.87 3.70 5.18
CA VAL A 28 -6.12 3.34 6.58
C VAL A 28 -5.02 3.90 7.49
N GLY A 29 -3.76 3.86 7.06
CA GLY A 29 -2.65 4.46 7.80
C GLY A 29 -2.82 5.97 7.99
N PHE A 30 -3.20 6.68 6.92
CA PHE A 30 -3.47 8.12 6.98
C PHE A 30 -4.63 8.46 7.94
N LEU A 31 -5.73 7.71 7.87
CA LEU A 31 -6.84 7.88 8.80
C LEU A 31 -6.45 7.55 10.24
N SER A 32 -5.60 6.55 10.45
CA SER A 32 -5.09 6.18 11.78
C SER A 32 -4.24 7.30 12.38
N GLU A 33 -3.35 7.92 11.60
CA GLU A 33 -2.59 9.11 12.01
C GLU A 33 -3.50 10.26 12.43
N GLN A 34 -4.50 10.59 11.59
CA GLN A 34 -5.42 11.68 11.87
C GLN A 34 -6.18 11.47 13.18
N ASN A 35 -6.69 10.25 13.40
CA ASN A 35 -7.36 9.89 14.64
C ASN A 35 -6.41 9.86 15.84
N GLY A 36 -5.17 9.41 15.65
CA GLY A 36 -4.14 9.36 16.68
C GLY A 36 -3.81 10.76 17.22
N ILE A 37 -3.57 11.70 16.30
CA ILE A 37 -3.31 13.11 16.63
C ILE A 37 -4.51 13.73 17.35
N GLN A 38 -5.73 13.46 16.88
CA GLN A 38 -6.95 13.97 17.51
C GLN A 38 -7.12 13.42 18.93
N GLN A 39 -6.84 12.14 19.15
CA GLN A 39 -6.93 11.53 20.48
C GLN A 39 -5.86 12.04 21.44
N LEU A 40 -4.63 12.25 20.96
CA LEU A 40 -3.57 12.93 21.73
C LEU A 40 -4.00 14.34 22.13
N SER A 41 -4.63 15.11 21.23
CA SER A 41 -5.10 16.47 21.54
C SER A 41 -6.28 16.52 22.53
N THR A 42 -6.97 15.39 22.75
CA THR A 42 -8.11 15.28 23.68
C THR A 42 -7.74 14.58 24.98
N GLY A 43 -6.46 14.28 25.20
CA GLY A 43 -5.93 13.67 26.44
C GLY A 43 -6.04 12.15 26.51
N HIS A 44 -6.37 11.47 25.41
CA HIS A 44 -6.37 10.01 25.31
C HIS A 44 -5.00 9.49 24.84
N ASP A 45 -3.99 9.66 25.68
CA ASP A 45 -2.58 9.53 25.26
C ASP A 45 -2.20 8.13 24.79
N VAL A 46 -2.65 7.09 25.48
CA VAL A 46 -2.33 5.69 25.13
C VAL A 46 -2.98 5.28 23.80
N GLN A 47 -4.24 5.64 23.63
CA GLN A 47 -5.03 5.30 22.44
C GLN A 47 -4.53 6.06 21.21
N GLY A 48 -4.24 7.35 21.38
CA GLY A 48 -3.70 8.21 20.34
C GLY A 48 -2.29 7.79 19.90
N ALA A 49 -1.41 7.43 20.85
CA ALA A 49 -0.07 6.93 20.54
C ALA A 49 -0.12 5.58 19.79
N PHE A 50 -1.02 4.68 20.16
CA PHE A 50 -1.21 3.42 19.44
C PHE A 50 -1.67 3.64 18.00
N LEU A 51 -2.64 4.53 17.78
CA LEU A 51 -3.15 4.86 16.45
C LEU A 51 -2.11 5.54 15.57
N ALA A 52 -1.31 6.46 16.13
CA ALA A 52 -0.19 7.07 15.43
C ALA A 52 0.86 6.00 15.05
N TYR A 53 1.25 5.14 16.00
CA TYR A 53 2.19 4.05 15.72
C TYR A 53 1.70 3.11 14.60
N MET A 54 0.42 2.72 14.65
CA MET A 54 -0.20 1.90 13.59
C MET A 54 -0.29 2.67 12.26
N GLY A 55 -0.56 3.97 12.30
CA GLY A 55 -0.55 4.86 11.13
C GLY A 55 0.78 4.81 10.39
N VAL A 56 1.88 5.02 11.11
CA VAL A 56 3.24 4.93 10.57
C VAL A 56 3.50 3.55 9.95
N LEU A 57 3.16 2.47 10.65
CA LEU A 57 3.38 1.11 10.15
C LEU A 57 2.60 0.82 8.86
N LEU A 58 1.34 1.23 8.81
CA LEU A 58 0.47 1.03 7.64
C LEU A 58 0.93 1.87 6.45
N LEU A 59 1.33 3.12 6.68
CA LEU A 59 1.92 3.98 5.65
C LEU A 59 3.24 3.41 5.14
N TYR A 60 4.10 2.93 6.02
CA TYR A 60 5.35 2.26 5.62
C TYR A 60 5.08 1.00 4.80
N GLY A 61 4.12 0.17 5.22
CA GLY A 61 3.71 -1.03 4.49
C GLY A 61 3.13 -0.72 3.11
N GLY A 62 2.18 0.22 3.05
CA GLY A 62 1.51 0.60 1.80
C GLY A 62 2.44 1.30 0.83
N VAL A 63 3.16 2.33 1.28
CA VAL A 63 3.98 3.19 0.41
C VAL A 63 5.32 2.55 0.10
N TYR A 64 6.09 2.13 1.12
CA TYR A 64 7.45 1.67 0.92
C TYR A 64 7.52 0.19 0.52
N LEU A 65 6.88 -0.71 1.28
CA LEU A 65 6.98 -2.14 0.99
C LEU A 65 6.19 -2.54 -0.27
N LEU A 66 4.95 -2.08 -0.40
CA LEU A 66 4.14 -2.45 -1.56
C LEU A 66 4.30 -1.48 -2.72
N GLY A 67 4.11 -0.18 -2.50
CA GLY A 67 4.23 0.83 -3.56
C GLY A 67 5.63 0.83 -4.20
N TYR A 68 6.65 1.09 -3.40
CA TYR A 68 8.01 1.28 -3.91
C TYR A 68 8.74 -0.03 -4.23
N LYS A 69 8.66 -1.05 -3.36
CA LYS A 69 9.39 -2.32 -3.60
C LYS A 69 8.66 -3.34 -4.47
N THR A 70 7.33 -3.24 -4.63
CA THR A 70 6.55 -4.26 -5.36
C THR A 70 5.88 -3.70 -6.61
N VAL A 71 5.06 -2.65 -6.48
CA VAL A 71 4.26 -2.10 -7.57
C VAL A 71 5.14 -1.37 -8.57
N LEU A 72 6.03 -0.48 -8.11
CA LEU A 72 6.88 0.34 -8.98
C LEU A 72 7.83 -0.49 -9.87
N PRO A 73 8.52 -1.53 -9.37
CA PRO A 73 9.37 -2.37 -10.21
C PRO A 73 8.57 -3.21 -11.21
N LYS A 74 7.42 -3.77 -10.80
CA LYS A 74 6.54 -4.53 -11.70
C LYS A 74 5.97 -3.65 -12.80
N LEU A 75 5.55 -2.43 -12.46
CA LEU A 75 5.07 -1.44 -13.44
C LEU A 75 6.17 -1.07 -14.44
N ARG A 76 7.41 -0.84 -13.96
CA ARG A 76 8.56 -0.54 -14.82
C ARG A 76 8.92 -1.70 -15.74
N SER A 77 8.86 -2.93 -15.24
CA SER A 77 9.10 -4.15 -16.04
C SER A 77 8.07 -4.28 -17.17
N SER A 78 6.80 -4.09 -16.85
CA SER A 78 5.70 -4.16 -17.83
C SER A 78 5.77 -3.05 -18.89
N LEU A 79 6.23 -1.84 -18.52
CA LEU A 79 6.46 -0.75 -19.48
C LEU A 79 7.73 -0.92 -20.32
N GLY A 80 8.73 -1.64 -19.82
CA GLY A 80 9.97 -1.91 -20.55
C GLY A 80 9.84 -3.02 -21.59
N SER A 81 8.86 -3.92 -21.45
CA SER A 81 8.62 -5.01 -22.42
C SER A 81 7.89 -4.57 -23.70
N THR A 82 7.43 -3.32 -23.80
CA THR A 82 6.69 -2.78 -24.95
C THR A 82 7.52 -1.90 -25.88
N LEU A 83 8.80 -1.66 -25.58
CA LEU A 83 9.78 -0.92 -26.42
C LEU A 83 10.84 -1.87 -26.98
#